data_AF-A0A6N7YLP6-F1
#
_entry.id   AF-A0A6N7YLP6-F1
#
_cell.length_a   1.000
_cell.length_b   1.000
_cell.length_c   1.000
_cell.angle_alpha   90.00
_cell.angle_beta   90.00
_cell.angle_gamma   90.00
#
_symmetry.space_group_name_H-M   'P 1'
#
loop_
_entity.id
_entity.type
_entity.pdbx_description
1 polymer ?
#
loop_
_entity_poly.entity_id
_entity_poly.type
_entity_poly.pdbx_seq_one_letter_code
_entity_poly.pdbx_strand_id
1 'polypeptide(L)'
;MEHPNILNNTSKTLIETNLTNTMKTATPGGYARHRAFRPDGTPQHVILTTIPPLGLSTTDPRETLRTALDNDIRANYTQYGADEIVDLDTAIADTTNHNQINPTYLTGGQPDNTYYTQLAHTLADAVDTFPPTATL
;
A
#
# COMPACT_ATOMS: atom_id res chain seq x y z
N MET A 1 10.62 9.00 -18.43
CA MET A 1 9.96 7.69 -18.65
C MET A 1 8.90 7.60 -17.59
N GLU A 2 7.62 7.62 -17.95
CA GLU A 2 6.55 7.55 -16.94
C GLU A 2 6.56 6.16 -16.28
N HIS A 3 6.49 6.13 -14.95
CA HIS A 3 6.49 4.88 -14.21
C HIS A 3 5.12 4.19 -14.37
N PRO A 4 5.09 2.88 -14.69
CA PRO A 4 3.84 2.14 -14.83
C PRO A 4 3.03 2.19 -13.53
N ASN A 5 1.81 2.70 -13.57
CA ASN A 5 0.95 2.88 -12.41
C ASN A 5 -0.54 2.70 -12.79
N ILE A 6 -1.39 2.68 -11.77
CA ILE A 6 -2.85 2.54 -11.91
C ILE A 6 -3.46 3.72 -12.70
N LEU A 7 -2.96 4.93 -12.51
CA LEU A 7 -3.46 6.13 -13.19
C LEU A 7 -3.30 6.04 -14.71
N ASN A 8 -2.31 5.28 -15.17
CA ASN A 8 -2.02 5.02 -16.58
C ASN A 8 -2.69 3.74 -17.11
N ASN A 9 -3.62 3.10 -16.37
CA ASN A 9 -4.25 1.82 -16.72
C ASN A 9 -3.23 0.71 -17.05
N THR A 10 -2.10 0.71 -16.35
CA THR A 10 -1.09 -0.35 -16.49
C THR A 10 -1.71 -1.70 -16.14
N SER A 11 -1.41 -2.76 -16.90
CA SER A 11 -1.94 -4.08 -16.58
C SER A 11 -1.55 -4.53 -15.16
N LYS A 12 -2.47 -5.19 -14.46
CA LYS A 12 -2.25 -5.75 -13.11
C LYS A 12 -0.95 -6.54 -13.06
N THR A 13 -0.74 -7.46 -14.02
CA THR A 13 0.46 -8.30 -14.12
C THR A 13 1.77 -7.49 -14.21
N LEU A 14 1.79 -6.37 -14.93
CA LEU A 14 2.99 -5.55 -15.02
C LEU A 14 3.25 -4.80 -13.71
N ILE A 15 2.21 -4.32 -13.03
CA ILE A 15 2.32 -3.71 -11.69
C ILE A 15 2.86 -4.76 -10.69
N GLU A 16 2.30 -5.96 -10.66
CA GLU A 16 2.71 -7.07 -9.79
C GLU A 16 4.16 -7.51 -10.07
N THR A 17 4.54 -7.58 -11.34
CA THR A 17 5.91 -7.89 -11.75
C THR A 17 6.87 -6.82 -11.24
N ASN A 18 6.50 -5.54 -11.36
CA ASN A 18 7.32 -4.44 -10.86
C ASN A 18 7.42 -4.45 -9.34
N LEU A 19 6.32 -4.65 -8.62
CA LEU A 19 6.31 -4.80 -7.16
C LEU A 19 7.24 -5.94 -6.73
N THR A 20 7.11 -7.11 -7.38
CA THR A 20 7.96 -8.28 -7.14
C THR A 20 9.43 -7.96 -7.38
N ASN A 21 9.75 -7.28 -8.49
CA ASN A 21 11.12 -6.93 -8.84
C ASN A 21 11.74 -5.92 -7.88
N THR A 22 10.94 -4.95 -7.42
CA THR A 22 11.37 -3.96 -6.44
C THR A 22 11.61 -4.57 -5.07
N MET A 23 10.83 -5.58 -4.67
CA MET A 23 10.87 -6.08 -3.29
C MET A 23 11.65 -7.38 -3.14
N LYS A 24 11.64 -8.33 -4.08
CA LYS A 24 12.23 -9.67 -3.88
C LYS A 24 13.76 -9.71 -3.82
N THR A 25 14.25 -10.66 -3.03
CA THR A 25 15.67 -11.03 -2.88
C THR A 25 16.30 -11.56 -4.17
N ALA A 26 15.53 -12.24 -5.01
CA ALA A 26 16.02 -12.85 -6.24
C ALA A 26 16.34 -11.82 -7.33
N THR A 27 15.84 -10.60 -7.22
CA THR A 27 16.01 -9.57 -8.26
C THR A 27 17.29 -8.78 -8.01
N PRO A 28 18.22 -8.66 -8.99
CA PRO A 28 19.53 -8.07 -8.77
C PRO A 28 19.62 -6.64 -8.20
N GLY A 29 18.51 -5.89 -8.20
CA GLY A 29 18.36 -4.59 -7.53
C GLY A 29 17.13 -4.49 -6.61
N GLY A 30 16.53 -5.63 -6.24
CA GLY A 30 15.37 -5.66 -5.34
C GLY A 30 15.77 -5.32 -3.91
N TYR A 31 14.94 -4.56 -3.20
CA TYR A 31 15.16 -4.09 -1.84
C TYR A 31 15.50 -5.24 -0.90
N ALA A 32 14.79 -6.37 -0.96
CA ALA A 32 15.13 -7.50 -0.09
C ALA A 32 16.45 -8.19 -0.47
N ARG A 33 16.95 -8.05 -1.71
CA ARG A 33 18.30 -8.55 -2.06
C ARG A 33 19.37 -7.74 -1.33
N HIS A 34 19.07 -6.46 -1.17
CA HIS A 34 19.81 -5.53 -0.35
C HIS A 34 19.26 -5.47 1.07
N ARG A 35 18.81 -6.61 1.67
CA ARG A 35 18.63 -6.79 3.13
C ARG A 35 19.97 -6.51 3.83
N ALA A 36 20.35 -5.25 3.79
CA ALA A 36 21.30 -4.63 4.66
C ALA A 36 20.51 -4.50 5.95
N PHE A 37 20.92 -5.30 6.92
CA PHE A 37 20.67 -4.94 8.30
C PHE A 37 20.94 -3.44 8.45
N ARG A 38 20.11 -2.78 9.26
CA ARG A 38 20.43 -1.44 9.73
C ARG A 38 21.86 -1.44 10.30
N PRO A 39 22.54 -0.29 10.41
CA PRO A 39 23.89 -0.22 10.98
C PRO A 39 24.03 -0.89 12.36
N ASP A 40 22.93 -1.02 13.11
CA ASP A 40 22.83 -1.70 14.40
C ASP A 40 22.69 -3.25 14.32
N GLY A 41 22.65 -3.82 13.12
CA GLY A 41 22.50 -5.26 12.90
C GLY A 41 21.05 -5.78 12.89
N THR A 42 20.04 -4.89 13.00
CA THR A 42 18.62 -5.29 12.92
C THR A 42 18.12 -5.40 11.47
N PRO A 43 17.27 -6.37 11.12
CA PRO A 43 16.75 -6.49 9.76
C PRO A 43 15.85 -5.30 9.41
N GLN A 44 15.97 -4.81 8.18
CA GLN A 44 14.99 -3.89 7.61
C GLN A 44 13.75 -4.69 7.18
N HIS A 45 12.58 -4.24 7.60
CA HIS A 45 11.29 -4.82 7.21
C HIS A 45 10.67 -3.99 6.10
N VAL A 46 10.08 -4.68 5.11
CA VAL A 46 9.34 -4.06 4.01
C VAL A 46 7.85 -4.19 4.28
N ILE A 47 7.18 -3.07 4.38
CA ILE A 47 5.72 -3.00 4.58
C ILE A 47 5.09 -2.50 3.29
N LEU A 48 4.05 -3.18 2.82
CA LEU A 48 3.30 -2.79 1.63
C LEU A 48 1.95 -2.19 2.01
N THR A 49 1.61 -1.03 1.47
CA THR A 49 0.31 -0.41 1.73
C THR A 49 -0.70 -0.74 0.62
N THR A 50 -1.98 -0.85 0.96
CA THR A 50 -3.05 -0.75 -0.05
C THR A 50 -3.14 0.69 -0.57
N ILE A 51 -3.82 0.87 -1.69
CA ILE A 51 -3.95 2.15 -2.38
C ILE A 51 -5.30 2.77 -2.01
N PRO A 52 -5.33 3.99 -1.45
CA PRO A 52 -6.59 4.68 -1.16
C PRO A 52 -7.49 4.83 -2.40
N PRO A 53 -8.84 4.86 -2.24
CA PRO A 53 -9.78 5.08 -3.33
C PRO A 53 -9.44 6.30 -4.18
N LEU A 54 -9.58 6.18 -5.50
CA LEU A 54 -9.27 7.29 -6.42
C LEU A 54 -10.44 8.30 -6.53
N GLY A 55 -11.57 8.03 -5.87
CA GLY A 55 -12.78 8.84 -5.99
C GLY A 55 -13.48 8.69 -7.34
N LEU A 56 -13.17 7.64 -8.10
CA LEU A 56 -13.70 7.41 -9.44
C LEU A 56 -14.98 6.54 -9.41
N SER A 57 -15.69 6.51 -10.54
CA SER A 57 -16.86 5.64 -10.72
C SER A 57 -16.50 4.16 -10.53
N THR A 58 -17.46 3.35 -10.06
CA THR A 58 -17.34 1.88 -9.97
C THR A 58 -17.10 1.21 -11.31
N THR A 59 -17.45 1.87 -12.42
CA THR A 59 -17.20 1.40 -13.78
C THR A 59 -15.89 1.91 -14.37
N ASP A 60 -15.14 2.75 -13.65
CA ASP A 60 -13.85 3.24 -14.12
C ASP A 60 -12.83 2.08 -14.06
N PRO A 61 -12.13 1.76 -15.16
CA PRO A 61 -11.17 0.67 -15.19
C PRO A 61 -10.01 0.86 -14.19
N ARG A 62 -9.66 2.10 -13.85
CA ARG A 62 -8.58 2.38 -12.87
C ARG A 62 -9.00 1.99 -11.47
N GLU A 63 -10.25 2.26 -11.10
CA GLU A 63 -10.79 1.90 -9.80
C GLU A 63 -10.98 0.38 -9.69
N THR A 64 -11.46 -0.25 -10.77
CA THR A 64 -11.55 -1.72 -10.86
C THR A 64 -10.17 -2.37 -10.68
N LEU A 65 -9.15 -1.82 -11.33
CA LEU A 65 -7.77 -2.27 -11.21
C LEU A 65 -7.22 -2.07 -9.79
N ARG A 66 -7.47 -0.90 -9.18
CA ARG A 66 -7.09 -0.62 -7.79
C ARG A 66 -7.68 -1.64 -6.84
N THR A 67 -9.00 -1.84 -6.86
CA THR A 67 -9.67 -2.82 -5.99
C THR A 67 -9.10 -4.23 -6.20
N ALA A 68 -8.86 -4.63 -7.46
CA ALA A 68 -8.27 -5.93 -7.77
C ALA A 68 -6.84 -6.08 -7.24
N LEU A 69 -6.02 -5.03 -7.30
CA LEU A 69 -4.67 -5.02 -6.77
C LEU A 69 -4.67 -5.01 -5.23
N ASP A 70 -5.50 -4.20 -4.58
CA ASP A 70 -5.56 -4.14 -3.12
C ASP A 70 -6.04 -5.45 -2.52
N ASN A 71 -7.02 -6.10 -3.14
CA ASN A 71 -7.45 -7.45 -2.75
C ASN A 71 -6.31 -8.46 -2.89
N ASP A 72 -5.49 -8.33 -3.93
CA ASP A 72 -4.33 -9.18 -4.13
C ASP A 72 -3.24 -8.93 -3.07
N ILE A 73 -2.92 -7.66 -2.79
CA ILE A 73 -2.00 -7.25 -1.73
C ILE A 73 -2.44 -7.86 -0.39
N ARG A 74 -3.70 -7.70 -0.02
CA ARG A 74 -4.24 -8.27 1.23
C ARG A 74 -4.06 -9.78 1.32
N ALA A 75 -4.28 -10.49 0.22
CA ALA A 75 -4.21 -11.95 0.20
C ALA A 75 -2.77 -12.50 0.06
N ASN A 76 -1.90 -11.78 -0.65
CA ASN A 76 -0.68 -12.34 -1.22
C ASN A 76 0.57 -11.46 -1.03
N TYR A 77 0.58 -10.48 -0.11
CA TYR A 77 1.71 -9.55 0.06
C TYR A 77 3.09 -10.22 0.20
N THR A 78 3.17 -11.36 0.88
CA THR A 78 4.41 -12.13 1.04
C THR A 78 4.94 -12.66 -0.30
N GLN A 79 4.08 -12.90 -1.29
CA GLN A 79 4.48 -13.28 -2.64
C GLN A 79 5.20 -12.14 -3.37
N TYR A 80 4.96 -10.89 -2.99
CA TYR A 80 5.71 -9.74 -3.48
C TYR A 80 7.04 -9.55 -2.74
N GLY A 81 7.21 -10.18 -1.58
CA GLY A 81 8.39 -10.04 -0.73
C GLY A 81 8.25 -8.98 0.36
N ALA A 82 7.02 -8.49 0.60
CA ALA A 82 6.71 -7.69 1.77
C ALA A 82 6.63 -8.60 3.01
N ASP A 83 7.08 -8.08 4.16
CA ASP A 83 7.00 -8.77 5.44
C ASP A 83 5.60 -8.59 6.05
N GLU A 84 4.95 -7.44 5.80
CA GLU A 84 3.62 -7.08 6.33
C GLU A 84 2.86 -6.08 5.44
N ILE A 85 1.60 -5.80 5.78
CA ILE A 85 0.75 -4.81 5.09
C ILE A 85 0.14 -3.75 6.01
N VAL A 86 -0.18 -2.59 5.43
CA VAL A 86 -1.04 -1.58 6.06
C VAL A 86 -2.19 -1.25 5.12
N ASP A 87 -3.41 -1.45 5.58
CA ASP A 87 -4.61 -1.22 4.77
C ASP A 87 -5.06 0.25 4.84
N LEU A 88 -4.46 1.08 4.00
CA LEU A 88 -4.81 2.50 3.89
C LEU A 88 -6.12 2.75 3.15
N ASP A 89 -6.53 1.84 2.27
CA ASP A 89 -7.80 1.88 1.54
C ASP A 89 -8.99 1.87 2.52
N THR A 90 -9.10 0.84 3.35
CA THR A 90 -10.19 0.73 4.33
C THR A 90 -10.14 1.82 5.41
N ALA A 91 -8.94 2.33 5.72
CA ALA A 91 -8.75 3.35 6.75
C ALA A 91 -9.39 4.70 6.39
N ILE A 92 -9.53 5.02 5.10
CA ILE A 92 -10.05 6.31 4.64
C ILE A 92 -11.28 6.20 3.73
N ALA A 93 -11.66 5.00 3.30
CA ALA A 93 -12.80 4.78 2.41
C ALA A 93 -14.14 5.14 3.07
N ASP A 94 -15.09 5.59 2.25
CA ASP A 94 -16.49 5.75 2.64
C ASP A 94 -17.13 4.37 2.82
N THR A 95 -17.72 4.13 3.99
CA THR A 95 -18.39 2.87 4.36
C THR A 95 -19.62 2.53 3.50
N THR A 96 -20.17 3.51 2.78
CA THR A 96 -21.33 3.36 1.89
C THR A 96 -20.94 3.24 0.43
N ASN A 97 -19.75 3.74 0.05
CA ASN A 97 -19.19 3.62 -1.27
C ASN A 97 -17.66 3.53 -1.18
N HIS A 98 -17.14 2.30 -1.16
CA HIS A 98 -15.72 2.04 -0.91
C HIS A 98 -14.78 2.53 -2.04
N ASN A 99 -15.32 3.07 -3.13
CA ASN A 99 -14.56 3.73 -4.20
C ASN A 99 -14.40 5.24 -3.97
N GLN A 100 -14.98 5.76 -2.88
CA GLN A 100 -14.88 7.15 -2.48
C GLN A 100 -14.11 7.26 -1.17
N ILE A 101 -13.41 8.37 -1.02
CA ILE A 101 -12.85 8.78 0.26
C ILE A 101 -14.01 9.23 1.15
N ASN A 102 -14.01 8.83 2.42
CA ASN A 102 -15.01 9.27 3.39
C ASN A 102 -15.06 10.81 3.40
N PRO A 103 -16.23 11.44 3.22
CA PRO A 103 -16.36 12.90 3.18
C PRO A 103 -15.78 13.63 4.40
N THR A 104 -15.65 12.97 5.56
CA THR A 104 -15.01 13.57 6.74
C THR A 104 -13.54 13.89 6.55
N TYR A 105 -12.89 13.29 5.55
CA TYR A 105 -11.49 13.49 5.20
C TYR A 105 -11.30 14.45 4.02
N LEU A 106 -12.37 15.10 3.56
CA LEU A 106 -12.37 15.95 2.39
C LEU A 106 -12.82 17.37 2.72
N THR A 107 -12.07 18.36 2.24
CA THR A 107 -12.48 19.76 2.19
C THR A 107 -12.57 20.21 0.74
N GLY A 108 -13.76 20.61 0.29
CA GLY A 108 -13.98 20.98 -1.12
C GLY A 108 -13.79 19.82 -2.11
N GLY A 109 -14.01 18.58 -1.66
CA GLY A 109 -13.81 17.37 -2.48
C GLY A 109 -12.34 16.99 -2.67
N GLN A 110 -11.42 17.59 -1.92
CA GLN A 110 -10.00 17.26 -1.94
C GLN A 110 -9.55 16.76 -0.56
N PRO A 111 -8.59 15.83 -0.47
CA PRO A 111 -8.01 15.39 0.79
C PRO A 111 -7.53 16.57 1.64
N ASP A 112 -8.02 16.65 2.88
CA ASP A 112 -7.63 17.69 3.82
C ASP A 112 -6.63 17.21 4.88
N ASN A 113 -6.36 18.03 5.89
CA ASN A 113 -5.41 17.67 6.94
C ASN A 113 -5.81 16.42 7.73
N THR A 114 -7.12 16.18 7.91
CA THR A 114 -7.62 15.00 8.63
C THR A 114 -7.38 13.72 7.85
N TYR A 115 -7.43 13.77 6.52
CA TYR A 115 -7.03 12.65 5.65
C TYR A 115 -5.60 12.21 5.93
N TYR A 116 -4.64 13.14 5.83
CA TYR A 116 -3.22 12.82 6.02
C TYR A 116 -2.93 12.40 7.46
N THR A 117 -3.63 13.00 8.43
CA THR A 117 -3.53 12.61 9.84
C THR A 117 -4.02 11.17 10.04
N GLN A 118 -5.14 10.79 9.42
CA GLN A 118 -5.66 9.42 9.51
C GLN A 118 -4.70 8.40 8.89
N LEU A 119 -4.11 8.70 7.73
CA LEU A 119 -3.11 7.83 7.12
C LEU A 119 -1.87 7.68 7.99
N ALA A 120 -1.38 8.78 8.57
CA ALA A 120 -0.23 8.78 9.47
C ALA A 120 -0.52 8.00 10.76
N HIS A 121 -1.71 8.15 11.36
CA HIS A 121 -2.12 7.34 12.51
C HIS A 121 -2.23 5.87 12.15
N THR A 122 -2.86 5.54 11.03
CA THR A 122 -2.98 4.14 10.57
C THR A 122 -1.59 3.50 10.40
N LEU A 123 -0.63 4.25 9.86
CA LEU A 123 0.76 3.79 9.77
C LEU A 123 1.44 3.67 11.14
N ALA A 124 1.25 4.65 12.03
CA ALA A 124 1.83 4.63 13.38
C ALA A 124 1.32 3.45 14.19
N ASP A 125 -0.01 3.22 14.19
CA ASP A 125 -0.65 2.08 14.84
C ASP A 125 -0.10 0.76 14.30
N ALA A 126 0.14 0.69 12.99
CA ALA A 126 0.71 -0.50 12.37
C ALA A 126 2.20 -0.69 12.75
N VAL A 127 3.00 0.37 12.83
CA VAL A 127 4.40 0.30 13.29
C VAL A 127 4.49 -0.15 14.75
N ASP A 128 3.56 0.29 15.59
CA ASP A 128 3.37 -0.21 16.95
C ASP A 128 2.89 -1.68 16.99
N THR A 129 2.78 -2.34 15.83
CA THR A 129 2.53 -3.78 15.65
C THR A 129 3.56 -4.49 14.74
N PHE A 130 4.60 -3.81 14.22
CA PHE A 130 5.69 -4.42 13.43
C PHE A 130 7.12 -4.33 14.00
N PRO A 131 7.68 -5.42 14.59
CA PRO A 131 6.99 -6.51 15.25
C PRO A 131 7.16 -6.35 16.77
N PRO A 132 6.23 -5.79 17.53
CA PRO A 132 6.34 -5.70 18.96
C PRO A 132 5.60 -6.88 19.56
N THR A 133 6.37 -7.92 19.83
CA THR A 133 6.30 -8.51 21.15
C THR A 133 7.59 -8.16 21.87
N ALA A 134 7.49 -7.30 22.89
CA ALA A 134 8.55 -7.17 23.87
C ALA A 134 8.78 -8.56 24.49
N THR A 135 9.95 -9.15 24.24
CA THR A 135 10.40 -10.33 24.99
C THR A 135 11.21 -9.83 26.18
N LEU A 136 10.78 -10.24 27.38
CA LEU A 136 11.45 -10.00 28.66
C LEU A 136 12.87 -10.59 28.68
#